data_AF-A0A958C7H3-F1
#
_entry.id   AF-A0A958C7H3-F1
#
_cell.length_a   1.000
_cell.length_b   1.000
_cell.length_c   1.000
_cell.angle_alpha   90.00
_cell.angle_beta   90.00
_cell.angle_gamma   90.00
#
_symmetry.space_group_name_H-M   'P 1'
#
loop_
_entity.id
_entity.type
_entity.pdbx_description
1 polymer ?
#
loop_
_entity_poly.entity_id
_entity_poly.type
_entity_poly.pdbx_seq_one_letter_code
_entity_poly.pdbx_strand_id
1 'polypeptide(L)'
;GIYSDAARRLVFSLNSLWAIGPGMLIMLGAMQGIPREIEESARVDGAGPFYRLFSITLPMISPAIFFALVINLISAFGGVLLLDRGNVFSGSQSPFDDYISHQMFSQFDLGYATALAWAFLVLVLLVIIFLFSTSRKWVHYEDLGR
;
A
#
# COMPACT_ATOMS: atom_id res chain seq x y z
N GLY A 1 -23.66 -24.34 3.60
CA GLY A 1 -24.94 -23.67 3.92
C GLY A 1 -24.88 -22.25 3.39
N ILE A 2 -25.90 -21.81 2.67
CA ILE A 2 -25.90 -20.56 1.86
C ILE A 2 -25.57 -19.29 2.70
N TYR A 3 -25.75 -19.36 4.02
CA TYR A 3 -25.38 -18.31 4.96
C TYR A 3 -23.86 -18.07 5.12
N SER A 4 -22.97 -19.01 4.72
CA SER A 4 -21.52 -18.82 4.87
C SER A 4 -20.89 -17.97 3.77
N ASP A 5 -21.34 -18.11 2.52
CA ASP A 5 -20.64 -17.51 1.38
C ASP A 5 -21.02 -16.03 1.19
N ALA A 6 -22.29 -15.69 1.42
CA ALA A 6 -22.73 -14.30 1.46
C ALA A 6 -22.06 -13.55 2.63
N ALA A 7 -22.02 -14.15 3.82
CA ALA A 7 -21.34 -13.57 4.98
C ALA A 7 -19.84 -13.36 4.73
N ARG A 8 -19.15 -14.36 4.15
CA ARG A 8 -17.74 -14.23 3.77
C ARG A 8 -17.50 -13.08 2.81
N ARG A 9 -18.30 -12.97 1.74
CA ARG A 9 -18.20 -11.87 0.76
C ARG A 9 -18.40 -10.51 1.42
N LEU A 10 -19.39 -10.37 2.30
CA LEU A 10 -19.62 -9.13 3.04
C LEU A 10 -18.45 -8.77 3.94
N VAL A 11 -17.88 -9.75 4.66
CA VAL A 11 -16.72 -9.52 5.53
C VAL A 11 -15.49 -9.11 4.71
N PHE A 12 -15.22 -9.75 3.58
CA PHE A 12 -14.12 -9.35 2.69
C PHE A 12 -14.30 -7.92 2.18
N SER A 13 -15.52 -7.54 1.78
CA SER A 13 -15.82 -6.17 1.35
C SER A 13 -15.61 -5.16 2.49
N LEU A 14 -16.05 -5.46 3.71
CA LEU A 14 -15.87 -4.59 4.87
C LEU A 14 -14.39 -4.43 5.25
N ASN A 15 -13.61 -5.52 5.21
CA ASN A 15 -12.17 -5.48 5.45
C ASN A 15 -11.45 -4.65 4.38
N SER A 16 -11.84 -4.81 3.11
CA SER A 16 -11.30 -4.02 2.00
C SER A 16 -11.57 -2.52 2.16
N LEU A 17 -12.74 -2.14 2.69
CA LEU A 17 -13.06 -0.75 2.99
C LEU A 17 -12.24 -0.21 4.17
N TRP A 18 -12.03 -1.01 5.21
CA TRP A 18 -11.22 -0.63 6.37
C TRP A 18 -9.76 -0.35 5.97
N ALA A 19 -9.22 -1.09 5.01
CA ALA A 19 -7.87 -0.91 4.50
C ALA A 19 -7.62 0.47 3.85
N ILE A 20 -8.66 1.20 3.47
CA ILE A 20 -8.55 2.54 2.87
C ILE A 20 -8.20 3.61 3.93
N GLY A 21 -8.61 3.40 5.19
CA GLY A 21 -8.51 4.38 6.27
C GLY A 21 -7.09 4.93 6.51
N PRO A 22 -6.08 4.07 6.72
CA PRO A 22 -4.70 4.52 6.93
C PRO A 22 -4.13 5.34 5.76
N GLY A 23 -4.44 4.95 4.51
CA GLY A 23 -4.00 5.67 3.33
C GLY A 23 -4.59 7.08 3.23
N MET A 24 -5.87 7.24 3.60
CA MET A 24 -6.51 8.56 3.67
C MET A 24 -5.88 9.46 4.73
N LEU A 25 -5.55 8.93 5.91
CA LEU A 25 -4.91 9.72 6.97
C LEU A 25 -3.52 10.19 6.57
N ILE A 26 -2.73 9.34 5.92
CA ILE A 26 -1.42 9.72 5.37
C ILE A 26 -1.57 10.85 4.35
N MET A 27 -2.52 10.70 3.41
CA MET A 27 -2.75 11.71 2.37
C MET A 27 -3.25 13.03 2.95
N LEU A 28 -4.15 12.97 3.94
CA LEU A 28 -4.67 14.14 4.63
C LEU A 28 -3.56 14.88 5.39
N GLY A 29 -2.73 14.15 6.14
CA GLY A 29 -1.58 14.74 6.84
C GLY A 29 -0.61 15.42 5.87
N ALA A 30 -0.35 14.80 4.71
CA ALA A 30 0.50 15.38 3.69
C ALA A 30 -0.10 16.67 3.08
N MET A 31 -1.40 16.67 2.79
CA MET A 31 -2.11 17.86 2.28
C MET A 31 -2.14 19.00 3.31
N GLN A 32 -2.25 18.68 4.61
CA GLN A 32 -2.18 19.69 5.67
C GLN A 32 -0.81 20.35 5.80
N GLY A 33 0.24 19.70 5.30
CA GLY A 33 1.60 20.25 5.27
C GLY A 33 1.82 21.31 4.18
N ILE A 34 0.92 21.44 3.19
CA ILE A 34 1.05 22.41 2.11
C ILE A 34 0.83 23.83 2.65
N PRO A 35 1.81 24.76 2.51
CA PRO A 35 1.65 26.15 2.93
C PRO A 35 0.47 26.82 2.19
N ARG A 36 -0.43 27.45 2.96
CA ARG A 36 -1.63 28.11 2.41
C ARG A 36 -1.29 29.23 1.42
N GLU A 37 -0.13 29.87 1.59
CA GLU A 37 0.36 30.95 0.73
C GLU A 37 0.53 30.50 -0.73
N ILE A 38 0.96 29.25 -0.96
CA ILE A 38 1.13 28.67 -2.31
C ILE A 38 -0.25 28.44 -2.96
N GLU A 39 -1.22 27.97 -2.19
CA GLU A 39 -2.59 27.79 -2.66
C GLU A 39 -3.30 29.13 -2.97
N GLU A 40 -3.08 30.14 -2.13
CA GLU A 40 -3.68 31.46 -2.27
C GLU A 40 -3.10 32.25 -3.44
N SER A 41 -1.78 32.23 -3.61
CA SER A 41 -1.11 32.83 -4.78
C SER A 41 -1.58 32.20 -6.08
N ALA A 42 -1.64 30.86 -6.16
CA ALA A 42 -2.18 30.17 -7.33
C ALA A 42 -3.64 30.55 -7.64
N ARG A 43 -4.45 30.82 -6.61
CA ARG A 43 -5.84 31.29 -6.80
C ARG A 43 -5.89 32.72 -7.33
N VAL A 44 -5.02 33.60 -6.83
CA VAL A 44 -4.89 34.99 -7.31
C VAL A 44 -4.42 35.02 -8.77
N ASP A 45 -3.53 34.10 -9.15
CA ASP A 45 -3.05 33.93 -10.54
C ASP A 45 -4.08 33.28 -11.48
N GLY A 46 -5.30 33.00 -11.00
CA GLY A 46 -6.38 32.46 -11.81
C GLY A 46 -6.25 30.96 -12.12
N ALA A 47 -5.41 30.22 -11.40
CA ALA A 47 -5.27 28.78 -11.58
C ALA A 47 -6.57 28.05 -11.19
N GLY A 48 -7.17 27.36 -12.16
CA GLY A 48 -8.36 26.54 -11.94
C GLY A 48 -8.10 25.35 -11.00
N PRO A 49 -9.17 24.75 -10.42
CA PRO A 49 -9.04 23.68 -9.43
C PRO A 49 -8.30 22.44 -9.96
N PHE A 50 -8.49 22.08 -11.23
CA PHE A 50 -7.76 20.97 -11.86
C PHE A 50 -6.27 21.27 -12.02
N TYR A 51 -5.92 22.48 -12.43
CA TYR A 51 -4.51 22.88 -12.56
C TYR A 51 -3.81 22.84 -11.20
N ARG A 52 -4.46 23.37 -10.15
CA ARG A 52 -3.93 23.33 -8.78
C ARG A 52 -3.71 21.89 -8.29
N LEU A 53 -4.66 20.99 -8.54
CA LEU A 53 -4.54 19.60 -8.12
C LEU A 53 -3.34 18.90 -8.78
N PHE A 54 -3.22 18.97 -10.11
CA PHE A 54 -2.21 18.22 -10.85
C PHE A 54 -0.83 18.88 -10.88
N SER A 55 -0.77 20.21 -10.84
CA SER A 55 0.49 20.96 -10.98
C SER A 55 1.06 21.44 -9.65
N ILE A 56 0.27 21.45 -8.57
CA ILE A 56 0.71 21.95 -7.25
C ILE A 56 0.53 20.86 -6.20
N THR A 57 -0.71 20.48 -5.91
CA THR A 57 -1.02 19.56 -4.80
C THR A 57 -0.38 18.18 -4.99
N LEU A 58 -0.58 17.54 -6.14
CA LEU A 58 -0.07 16.19 -6.42
C LEU A 58 1.47 16.11 -6.38
N PRO A 59 2.23 17.02 -7.01
CA PRO A 59 3.68 17.06 -6.88
C PRO A 59 4.16 17.26 -5.44
N MET A 60 3.51 18.14 -4.67
CA MET A 60 3.92 18.43 -3.28
C MET A 60 3.68 17.24 -2.34
N ILE A 61 2.58 16.52 -2.49
CA ILE A 61 2.31 15.31 -1.69
C ILE A 61 2.91 14.03 -2.30
N SER A 62 3.67 14.14 -3.40
CA SER A 62 4.31 12.99 -4.07
C SER A 62 5.15 12.11 -3.13
N PRO A 63 5.86 12.62 -2.10
CA PRO A 63 6.55 11.77 -1.13
C PRO A 63 5.60 10.92 -0.29
N ALA A 64 4.46 11.48 0.10
CA ALA A 64 3.43 10.77 0.86
C ALA A 64 2.70 9.73 0.00
N ILE A 65 2.42 10.05 -1.27
CA ILE A 65 1.88 9.10 -2.25
C ILE A 65 2.84 7.92 -2.41
N PHE A 66 4.13 8.20 -2.58
CA PHE A 66 5.15 7.15 -2.72
C PHE A 66 5.22 6.26 -1.48
N PHE A 67 5.25 6.87 -0.28
CA PHE A 67 5.26 6.12 0.98
C PHE A 67 4.01 5.24 1.14
N ALA A 68 2.82 5.79 0.89
CA ALA A 68 1.58 5.04 0.92
C ALA A 68 1.59 3.88 -0.10
N LEU A 69 2.13 4.11 -1.30
CA LEU A 69 2.25 3.09 -2.32
C LEU A 69 3.17 1.96 -1.86
N VAL A 70 4.35 2.27 -1.30
CA VAL A 70 5.27 1.27 -0.72
C VAL A 70 4.58 0.41 0.34
N ILE A 71 3.89 1.04 1.29
CA ILE A 71 3.19 0.33 2.38
C ILE A 71 2.11 -0.59 1.81
N ASN A 72 1.29 -0.10 0.88
CA ASN A 72 0.23 -0.90 0.27
C ASN A 72 0.80 -2.07 -0.53
N LEU A 73 1.92 -1.85 -1.22
CA LEU A 73 2.62 -2.88 -1.98
C LEU A 73 3.15 -3.98 -1.06
N ILE A 74 3.83 -3.60 0.03
CA ILE A 74 4.31 -4.55 1.05
C ILE A 74 3.14 -5.31 1.67
N SER A 75 2.04 -4.62 2.00
CA SER A 75 0.84 -5.24 2.59
C SER A 75 0.19 -6.23 1.63
N ALA A 76 0.17 -5.93 0.33
CA ALA A 76 -0.35 -6.81 -0.71
C ALA A 76 0.54 -8.06 -0.92
N PHE A 77 1.86 -7.92 -0.73
CA PHE A 77 2.81 -9.01 -0.98
C PHE A 77 3.12 -9.88 0.25
N GLY A 78 3.21 -9.37 1.47
CA GLY A 78 3.75 -10.18 2.58
C GLY A 78 3.35 -9.82 4.00
N GLY A 79 2.25 -9.10 4.20
CA GLY A 79 1.90 -8.58 5.54
C GLY A 79 1.24 -9.57 6.50
N VAL A 80 0.77 -10.75 6.07
CA VAL A 80 -0.28 -11.49 6.80
C VAL A 80 0.13 -12.92 7.21
N LEU A 81 1.36 -13.36 6.95
CA LEU A 81 1.75 -14.75 7.28
C LEU A 81 1.88 -15.05 8.78
N LEU A 82 2.14 -14.05 9.63
CA LEU A 82 2.42 -14.28 11.06
C LEU A 82 1.37 -13.73 12.02
N LEU A 83 0.60 -12.70 11.62
CA LEU A 83 -0.37 -12.05 12.51
C LEU A 83 -1.80 -12.63 12.41
N ASP A 84 -2.12 -13.35 11.34
CA ASP A 84 -3.49 -13.82 11.11
C ASP A 84 -3.81 -15.17 11.77
N ARG A 85 -2.83 -15.83 12.41
CA ARG A 85 -3.07 -17.12 13.09
C ARG A 85 -3.93 -17.02 14.35
N GLY A 86 -4.28 -15.81 14.77
CA GLY A 86 -5.28 -15.55 15.82
C GLY A 86 -6.65 -15.15 15.28
N ASN A 87 -6.80 -15.00 13.97
CA ASN A 87 -8.05 -14.54 13.37
C ASN A 87 -8.79 -15.73 12.74
N VAL A 88 -10.10 -15.76 12.91
CA VAL A 88 -11.00 -16.86 12.49
C VAL A 88 -11.12 -16.95 10.95
N PHE A 89 -10.35 -16.15 10.21
CA PHE A 89 -10.41 -16.00 8.78
C PHE A 89 -9.26 -16.79 8.13
N SER A 90 -9.61 -17.97 7.64
CA SER A 90 -8.79 -18.89 6.85
C SER A 90 -8.61 -18.40 5.41
N GLY A 91 -8.18 -17.16 5.22
CA GLY A 91 -7.94 -16.60 3.89
C GLY A 91 -6.81 -15.61 3.93
N SER A 92 -5.61 -16.06 3.55
CA SER A 92 -4.50 -15.14 3.32
C SER A 92 -4.90 -14.12 2.25
N GLN A 93 -4.59 -12.83 2.49
CA GLN A 93 -4.88 -11.76 1.52
C GLN A 93 -4.03 -11.88 0.24
N SER A 94 -2.99 -12.73 0.26
CA SER A 94 -2.13 -13.03 -0.87
C SER A 94 -2.25 -14.52 -1.25
N PRO A 95 -2.59 -14.87 -2.51
CA PRO A 95 -2.59 -16.25 -3.00
C PRO A 95 -1.23 -16.95 -2.84
N PHE A 96 -0.13 -16.19 -2.85
CA PHE A 96 1.23 -16.72 -2.66
C PHE A 96 1.47 -17.17 -1.21
N ASP A 97 1.02 -16.35 -0.25
CA ASP A 97 1.14 -16.63 1.18
C ASP A 97 0.30 -17.86 1.58
N ASP A 98 -0.89 -18.00 1.00
CA ASP A 98 -1.74 -19.18 1.19
C ASP A 98 -1.05 -20.45 0.69
N TYR A 99 -0.44 -20.39 -0.50
CA TYR A 99 0.26 -21.52 -1.11
C TYR A 99 1.51 -21.95 -0.32
N ILE A 100 2.36 -21.00 0.10
CA ILE A 100 3.55 -21.29 0.91
C ILE A 100 3.14 -21.86 2.27
N SER A 101 2.08 -21.31 2.88
CA SER A 101 1.53 -21.82 4.15
C SER A 101 0.99 -23.24 3.99
N HIS A 102 0.24 -23.51 2.92
CA HIS A 102 -0.28 -24.85 2.66
C HIS A 102 0.86 -25.87 2.49
N GLN A 103 1.91 -25.51 1.76
CA GLN A 103 3.08 -26.38 1.60
C GLN A 103 3.83 -26.61 2.91
N MET A 104 3.95 -25.59 3.75
CA MET A 104 4.67 -25.67 5.03
C MET A 104 3.91 -26.46 6.10
N PHE A 105 2.57 -26.30 6.18
CA PHE A 105 1.77 -26.82 7.31
C PHE A 105 0.85 -27.99 6.96
N SER A 106 0.49 -28.18 5.69
CA SER A 106 -0.34 -29.30 5.25
C SER A 106 0.51 -30.41 4.64
N GLN A 107 1.45 -30.05 3.77
CA GLN A 107 2.31 -31.02 3.09
C GLN A 107 3.60 -31.34 3.87
N PHE A 108 3.92 -30.56 4.91
CA PHE A 108 5.15 -30.68 5.72
C PHE A 108 6.47 -30.64 4.91
N ASP A 109 6.41 -30.14 3.68
CA ASP A 109 7.56 -30.00 2.78
C ASP A 109 8.26 -28.67 3.03
N LEU A 110 8.94 -28.58 4.19
CA LEU A 110 9.62 -27.37 4.64
C LEU A 110 10.70 -26.90 3.66
N GLY A 111 11.41 -27.83 3.01
CA GLY A 111 12.46 -27.50 2.04
C GLY A 111 11.92 -26.77 0.81
N TYR A 112 10.82 -27.27 0.23
CA TYR A 112 10.20 -26.66 -0.95
C TYR A 112 9.48 -25.34 -0.57
N ALA A 113 8.78 -25.31 0.56
CA ALA A 113 8.17 -24.07 1.07
C ALA A 113 9.20 -22.95 1.30
N THR A 114 10.37 -23.29 1.83
CA THR A 114 11.45 -22.32 2.05
C THR A 114 12.05 -21.82 0.74
N ALA A 115 12.22 -22.70 -0.27
CA ALA A 115 12.67 -22.29 -1.59
C ALA A 115 11.69 -21.31 -2.28
N LEU A 116 10.38 -21.57 -2.16
CA LEU A 116 9.35 -20.66 -2.65
C LEU A 116 9.37 -19.31 -1.94
N ALA A 117 9.53 -19.30 -0.61
CA ALA A 117 9.64 -18.07 0.18
C ALA A 117 10.85 -17.22 -0.25
N TRP A 118 12.00 -17.85 -0.51
CA TRP A 118 13.18 -17.15 -1.02
C TRP A 118 12.98 -16.58 -2.42
N ALA A 119 12.36 -17.35 -3.33
CA ALA A 119 12.04 -16.86 -4.68
C ALA A 119 11.09 -15.66 -4.63
N PHE A 120 10.08 -15.73 -3.77
CA PHE A 120 9.12 -14.65 -3.56
C PHE A 120 9.77 -13.40 -2.94
N LEU A 121 10.68 -13.58 -1.97
CA LEU A 121 11.47 -12.49 -1.40
C LEU A 121 12.26 -11.74 -2.48
N VAL A 122 12.93 -12.47 -3.37
CA VAL A 122 13.68 -11.86 -4.49
C VAL A 122 12.74 -11.06 -5.41
N LEU A 123 11.56 -11.59 -5.72
CA LEU A 123 10.56 -10.89 -6.52
C LEU A 123 10.12 -9.57 -5.86
N VAL A 124 9.79 -9.61 -4.56
CA VAL A 124 9.39 -8.41 -3.81
C VAL A 124 10.53 -7.39 -3.75
N LEU A 125 11.77 -7.83 -3.56
CA LEU A 125 12.94 -6.95 -3.60
C LEU A 125 13.10 -6.26 -4.96
N LEU A 126 12.93 -7.00 -6.07
CA LEU A 126 12.99 -6.42 -7.40
C LEU A 126 11.92 -5.35 -7.61
N VAL A 127 10.70 -5.61 -7.15
CA VAL A 127 9.60 -4.64 -7.19
C VAL A 127 9.92 -3.40 -6.37
N ILE A 128 10.45 -3.56 -5.14
CA ILE A 128 10.86 -2.43 -4.29
C ILE A 128 11.97 -1.62 -4.96
N ILE A 129 13.01 -2.26 -5.47
CA ILE A 129 14.12 -1.58 -6.17
C ILE A 129 13.60 -0.81 -7.39
N PHE A 130 12.73 -1.43 -8.18
CA PHE A 130 12.09 -0.78 -9.33
C PHE A 130 11.27 0.44 -8.91
N LEU A 131 10.52 0.33 -7.79
CA LEU A 131 9.72 1.41 -7.26
C LEU A 131 10.59 2.59 -6.80
N PHE A 132 11.65 2.33 -6.04
CA PHE A 132 12.62 3.35 -5.61
C PHE A 132 13.40 3.95 -6.79
N SER A 133 13.68 3.19 -7.85
CA SER A 133 14.28 3.73 -9.07
C SER A 133 13.35 4.73 -9.75
N THR A 134 12.05 4.44 -9.78
CA THR A 134 11.03 5.33 -10.34
C THR A 134 10.84 6.55 -9.43
N SER A 135 10.84 6.38 -8.11
CA SER A 135 10.67 7.44 -7.09
C SER A 135 11.58 8.65 -7.31
N ARG A 136 12.82 8.42 -7.70
CA ARG A 136 13.81 9.49 -7.97
C ARG A 136 13.40 10.46 -9.08
N LYS A 137 12.45 10.10 -9.95
CA LYS A 137 12.04 10.92 -11.11
C LYS A 137 10.82 11.82 -10.87
N TRP A 138 10.03 11.53 -9.85
CA TRP A 138 8.69 12.13 -9.65
C TRP A 138 8.41 12.51 -8.20
N VAL A 139 9.17 11.96 -7.23
CA VAL A 139 9.08 12.34 -5.83
C VAL A 139 10.00 13.54 -5.59
N HIS A 140 9.39 14.69 -5.36
CA HIS A 140 10.10 15.90 -4.96
C HIS A 140 10.08 15.96 -3.45
N TYR A 141 11.22 15.65 -2.84
CA TYR A 141 11.43 16.00 -1.45
C TYR A 141 11.59 17.51 -1.41
N GLU A 142 10.69 18.20 -0.72
CA GLU A 142 11.06 19.51 -0.19
C GLU A 142 12.24 19.23 0.73
N ASP A 143 13.43 19.71 0.35
CA ASP A 143 14.57 19.77 1.25
C ASP A 143 14.06 20.56 2.46
N LEU A 144 13.67 19.85 3.52
CA LEU A 144 13.40 20.40 4.84
C LEU A 144 14.71 21.06 5.26
N GLY A 145 14.80 22.33 4.88
CA GLY A 145 15.96 23.17 5.05
C GLY A 145 16.39 23.15 6.50
N ARG A 146 17.70 23.08 6.66
CA ARG A 146 18.38 23.63 7.82
C ARG A 146 18.04 25.11 7.97
#